data_AF-G3EBU4-F1
#
_entry.id   AF-G3EBU4-F1
#
_cell.length_a   1.000
_cell.length_b   1.000
_cell.length_c   1.000
_cell.angle_alpha   90.00
_cell.angle_beta   90.00
_cell.angle_gamma   90.00
#
_symmetry.space_group_name_H-M   'P 1'
#
loop_
_entity.id
_entity.type
_entity.pdbx_description
1 polymer ?
#
loop_
_entity_poly.entity_id
_entity_poly.type
_entity_poly.pdbx_seq_one_letter_code
_entity_poly.pdbx_strand_id
1 'polypeptide(L)'
;MAGFATWADKIEDLPREIHNALAVVEDLQEILNEMKRLQERVDGPDRDARAVKRHRGNKEFKPVRSLDGQYIAIKDFVILDMGFTTWILPHVFFLELYGKLTELANLLMYLHAASGTSMPANHWVQSLSFLRHCLEVLLRPRSHRPCLHPDYQQITNDNSGFIYLKTMEALGVGIMSMREDLENFQVENRLLLDTMWQALIDDGIVTESSIQDSELYSILWPLETNQVADLIGVVKIFGHPSISIIEGLQQLDERVHKHLVLDEAALRNSLGIMIRDLNYNFFKRHRKYPNLDPTSLSGNIRFMVSQNIDPTARDGYVKFFAIPLTEWAEVRFTKNAEFDRADSQLTLIKDKALGLPRSEVLKRFILPIDARHRTKPQNRRALLAYLMTPAFTEDFQDYLASYMMGDDFNDEVLEYLVIKLTAKELELKEKGRFFGASPMEERIRRQVQERNVMQLMDKYVPEQLLTCGELDGIHKLTSFKKLASTNSDATVVHVSADFSSWNHNFRRETVDETAGVVLDSWFGGTNFYRKTML
;
A
#
# COMPACT_ATOMS: atom_id res chain seq x y z
N MET A 1 3.35 -38.14 -28.76
CA MET A 1 2.51 -36.95 -28.58
C MET A 1 1.55 -37.24 -27.44
N ALA A 2 1.87 -36.79 -26.23
CA ALA A 2 0.90 -36.83 -25.13
C ALA A 2 -0.23 -35.87 -25.50
N GLY A 3 -1.48 -36.32 -25.46
CA GLY A 3 -2.63 -35.47 -25.75
C GLY A 3 -2.70 -34.32 -24.75
N PHE A 4 -3.03 -33.12 -25.22
CA PHE A 4 -3.36 -32.01 -24.34
C PHE A 4 -4.64 -32.37 -23.59
N ALA A 5 -4.53 -32.64 -22.28
CA ALA A 5 -5.69 -32.84 -21.44
C ALA A 5 -6.49 -31.53 -21.37
N THR A 6 -7.76 -31.58 -21.75
CA THR A 6 -8.65 -30.43 -21.65
C THR A 6 -9.09 -30.24 -20.20
N TRP A 7 -9.60 -29.06 -19.86
CA TRP A 7 -10.14 -28.82 -18.52
C TRP A 7 -11.29 -29.78 -18.16
N ALA A 8 -12.11 -30.15 -19.15
CA ALA A 8 -13.19 -31.13 -18.95
C ALA A 8 -12.64 -32.48 -18.47
N ASP A 9 -11.54 -32.95 -19.06
CA ASP A 9 -10.91 -34.23 -18.70
C ASP A 9 -10.37 -34.21 -17.24
N LYS A 10 -9.99 -33.04 -16.75
CA LYS A 10 -9.39 -32.87 -15.42
C LYS A 10 -10.39 -32.72 -14.28
N ILE A 11 -11.65 -32.38 -14.58
CA ILE A 11 -12.71 -32.29 -13.58
C ILE A 11 -13.17 -33.68 -13.12
N GLU A 12 -13.09 -34.67 -14.02
CA GLU A 12 -13.49 -36.05 -13.70
C GLU A 12 -12.49 -36.74 -12.75
N ASP A 13 -11.25 -36.26 -12.69
CA ASP A 13 -10.18 -36.76 -11.83
C ASP A 13 -9.58 -35.63 -10.98
N LEU A 14 -10.35 -35.16 -9.98
CA LEU A 14 -9.88 -34.14 -9.04
C LEU A 14 -8.94 -34.77 -7.99
N PRO A 15 -7.76 -34.19 -7.77
CA PRO A 15 -6.87 -34.60 -6.69
C PRO A 15 -7.53 -34.58 -5.32
N ARG A 16 -7.09 -35.50 -4.45
CA ARG A 16 -7.57 -35.62 -3.07
C ARG A 16 -7.47 -34.31 -2.29
N GLU A 17 -6.41 -33.55 -2.51
CA GLU A 17 -6.19 -32.25 -1.87
C GLU A 17 -7.33 -31.26 -2.14
N ILE A 18 -7.88 -31.27 -3.36
CA ILE A 18 -9.02 -30.42 -3.74
C ILE A 18 -10.28 -30.87 -3.03
N HIS A 19 -10.57 -32.17 -3.04
CA HIS A 19 -11.73 -32.73 -2.33
C HIS A 19 -11.69 -32.41 -0.83
N ASN A 20 -10.53 -32.54 -0.19
CA ASN A 20 -10.37 -32.20 1.22
C ASN A 20 -10.63 -30.70 1.46
N ALA A 21 -10.06 -29.82 0.64
CA ALA A 21 -10.25 -28.37 0.78
C ALA A 21 -11.73 -27.97 0.60
N LEU A 22 -12.41 -28.52 -0.41
CA LEU A 22 -13.83 -28.27 -0.65
C LEU A 22 -14.72 -28.75 0.50
N ALA A 23 -14.46 -29.94 1.04
CA ALA A 23 -15.20 -30.47 2.19
C ALA A 23 -15.10 -29.55 3.41
N VAL A 24 -13.90 -28.99 3.67
CA VAL A 24 -13.71 -28.01 4.75
C VAL A 24 -14.46 -26.70 4.48
N VAL A 25 -14.44 -26.21 3.23
CA VAL A 25 -15.17 -24.99 2.85
C VAL A 25 -16.68 -25.18 3.02
N GLU A 26 -17.22 -26.34 2.68
CA GLU A 26 -18.63 -26.68 2.88
C GLU A 26 -19.02 -26.63 4.36
N ASP A 27 -18.23 -27.26 5.24
CA ASP A 27 -18.47 -27.22 6.69
C ASP A 27 -18.44 -25.78 7.23
N LEU A 28 -17.44 -24.97 6.84
CA LEU A 28 -17.36 -23.58 7.27
C LEU A 28 -18.48 -22.70 6.68
N GLN A 29 -18.95 -23.01 5.49
CA GLN A 29 -20.10 -22.33 4.87
C GLN A 29 -21.38 -22.55 5.68
N GLU A 30 -21.57 -23.74 6.28
CA GLU A 30 -22.68 -24.01 7.19
C GLU A 30 -22.62 -23.11 8.43
N ILE A 31 -21.43 -23.02 9.06
CA ILE A 31 -21.20 -22.14 10.22
C ILE A 31 -21.52 -20.69 9.84
N LEU A 32 -21.02 -20.20 8.69
CA LEU A 32 -21.28 -18.84 8.21
C LEU A 32 -22.78 -18.57 8.02
N ASN A 33 -23.50 -19.54 7.46
CA ASN A 33 -24.95 -19.42 7.26
C ASN A 33 -25.70 -19.36 8.60
N GLU A 34 -25.24 -20.09 9.61
CA GLU A 34 -25.79 -19.98 10.96
C GLU A 34 -25.51 -18.61 11.59
N MET A 35 -24.29 -18.10 11.47
CA MET A 35 -23.95 -16.75 11.95
C MET A 35 -24.83 -15.67 11.31
N LYS A 36 -25.07 -15.75 9.99
CA LYS A 36 -25.98 -14.85 9.28
C LYS A 36 -27.39 -14.90 9.87
N ARG A 37 -27.94 -16.09 10.10
CA ARG A 37 -29.27 -16.28 10.73
C ARG A 37 -29.33 -15.68 12.14
N LEU A 38 -28.24 -15.75 12.91
CA LEU A 38 -28.17 -15.12 14.24
C LEU A 38 -28.17 -13.59 14.19
N GLN A 39 -27.56 -13.01 13.14
CA GLN A 39 -27.42 -11.56 12.95
C GLN A 39 -28.61 -10.90 12.25
N GLU A 40 -29.38 -11.65 11.44
CA GLU A 40 -30.55 -11.14 10.71
C GLU A 40 -31.51 -10.40 11.64
N ARG A 41 -31.79 -9.14 11.34
CA ARG A 41 -32.72 -8.35 12.15
C ARG A 41 -34.14 -8.80 11.85
N VAL A 42 -34.75 -9.47 12.81
CA VAL A 42 -36.14 -9.89 12.75
C VAL A 42 -37.01 -8.83 13.42
N ASP A 43 -37.59 -7.94 12.62
CA ASP A 43 -38.61 -7.00 13.06
C ASP A 43 -40.01 -7.60 12.78
N GLY A 44 -40.88 -7.65 13.80
CA GLY A 44 -42.26 -8.14 13.68
C GLY A 44 -42.71 -9.12 14.78
N PRO A 45 -44.01 -9.20 15.11
CA PRO A 45 -44.56 -10.10 16.14
C PRO A 45 -44.90 -11.52 15.64
N ASP A 46 -44.60 -11.81 14.37
CA ASP A 46 -45.05 -13.01 13.67
C ASP A 46 -44.42 -14.31 14.21
N ARG A 47 -45.02 -15.45 13.90
CA ARG A 47 -44.65 -16.77 14.41
C ARG A 47 -43.23 -17.16 13.98
N ASP A 48 -42.85 -16.83 12.75
CA ASP A 48 -41.49 -17.04 12.22
C ASP A 48 -40.48 -16.15 12.95
N ALA A 49 -40.87 -14.92 13.30
CA ALA A 49 -40.04 -14.02 14.08
C ALA A 49 -39.75 -14.55 15.50
N ARG A 50 -40.72 -15.27 16.09
CA ARG A 50 -40.53 -15.95 17.39
C ARG A 50 -39.70 -17.23 17.27
N ALA A 51 -39.82 -17.96 16.16
CA ALA A 51 -39.02 -19.17 15.90
C ALA A 51 -37.53 -18.82 15.74
N VAL A 52 -37.20 -17.77 14.99
CA VAL A 52 -35.82 -17.26 14.86
C VAL A 52 -35.28 -16.76 16.20
N LYS A 53 -36.09 -16.06 17.01
CA LYS A 53 -35.71 -15.65 18.37
C LYS A 53 -35.45 -16.84 19.32
N ARG A 54 -36.15 -17.98 19.15
CA ARG A 54 -35.92 -19.21 19.94
C ARG A 54 -34.66 -19.95 19.50
N HIS A 55 -34.34 -19.99 18.19
CA HIS A 55 -33.12 -20.60 17.68
C HIS A 55 -31.84 -19.87 18.13
N ARG A 56 -31.90 -18.57 18.43
CA ARG A 56 -30.80 -17.78 19.03
C ARG A 56 -30.33 -18.28 20.40
N GLY A 57 -31.05 -19.21 21.01
CA GLY A 57 -30.73 -19.79 22.32
C GLY A 57 -30.16 -21.20 22.28
N ASN A 58 -30.06 -21.87 21.12
CA ASN A 58 -29.55 -23.24 21.10
C ASN A 58 -28.02 -23.22 21.14
N LYS A 59 -27.45 -23.50 22.32
CA LYS A 59 -26.01 -23.50 22.60
C LYS A 59 -25.42 -24.91 22.52
N GLU A 60 -25.95 -25.73 21.62
CA GLU A 60 -25.49 -27.10 21.43
C GLU A 60 -24.34 -27.11 20.43
N PHE A 61 -23.34 -27.93 20.72
CA PHE A 61 -22.25 -28.19 19.79
C PHE A 61 -22.78 -28.93 18.55
N LYS A 62 -22.42 -28.42 17.38
CA LYS A 62 -22.71 -29.05 16.09
C LYS A 62 -21.42 -29.57 15.46
N PRO A 63 -21.44 -30.70 14.75
CA PRO A 63 -20.23 -31.30 14.20
C PRO A 63 -19.65 -30.48 13.03
N VAL A 64 -18.32 -30.49 12.92
CA VAL A 64 -17.51 -30.11 11.75
C VAL A 64 -16.89 -31.40 11.23
N ARG A 65 -17.53 -32.01 10.23
CA ARG A 65 -17.25 -33.39 9.78
C ARG A 65 -15.88 -33.52 9.12
N SER A 66 -15.46 -32.54 8.35
CA SER A 66 -14.21 -32.57 7.59
C SER A 66 -12.97 -32.43 8.46
N LEU A 67 -13.11 -31.88 9.67
CA LEU A 67 -12.01 -31.60 10.61
C LEU A 67 -12.09 -32.40 11.92
N ASP A 68 -13.01 -33.35 12.02
CA ASP A 68 -13.26 -34.13 13.25
C ASP A 68 -13.41 -33.23 14.49
N GLY A 69 -14.29 -32.24 14.38
CA GLY A 69 -14.50 -31.21 15.40
C GLY A 69 -15.95 -30.87 15.61
N GLN A 70 -16.19 -29.83 16.41
CA GLN A 70 -17.51 -29.30 16.68
C GLN A 70 -17.48 -27.78 16.89
N TYR A 71 -18.62 -27.11 16.70
CA TYR A 71 -18.74 -25.67 16.84
C TYR A 71 -20.01 -25.23 17.56
N ILE A 72 -19.95 -24.02 18.13
CA ILE A 72 -21.12 -23.25 18.57
C ILE A 72 -21.04 -21.85 17.97
N ALA A 73 -22.04 -21.47 17.18
CA ALA A 73 -22.18 -20.12 16.67
C ALA A 73 -22.91 -19.23 17.69
N ILE A 74 -22.29 -18.12 18.07
CA ILE A 74 -22.88 -17.07 18.92
C ILE A 74 -22.88 -15.77 18.09
N LYS A 75 -23.73 -14.81 18.46
CA LYS A 75 -23.96 -13.58 17.69
C LYS A 75 -22.67 -12.86 17.25
N ASP A 76 -21.68 -12.78 18.14
CA ASP A 76 -20.47 -11.98 17.94
C ASP A 76 -19.19 -12.84 17.77
N PHE A 77 -19.25 -14.14 18.06
CA PHE A 77 -18.11 -15.07 17.96
C PHE A 77 -18.56 -16.52 17.74
N VAL A 78 -17.65 -17.35 17.26
CA VAL A 78 -17.81 -18.80 17.10
C VAL A 78 -16.86 -19.50 18.06
N ILE A 79 -17.34 -20.53 18.75
CA ILE A 79 -16.48 -21.44 19.50
C ILE A 79 -16.22 -22.63 18.58
N LEU A 80 -14.95 -22.91 18.23
CA LEU A 80 -14.54 -24.11 17.50
C LEU A 80 -13.77 -25.02 18.44
N ASP A 81 -14.21 -26.25 18.57
CA ASP A 81 -13.55 -27.28 19.36
C ASP A 81 -13.05 -28.38 18.42
N MET A 82 -11.72 -28.46 18.28
CA MET A 82 -11.07 -29.37 17.34
C MET A 82 -9.94 -30.11 18.06
N GLY A 83 -10.03 -31.44 18.10
CA GLY A 83 -9.07 -32.28 18.82
C GLY A 83 -9.00 -31.96 20.32
N PHE A 84 -7.86 -31.43 20.78
CA PHE A 84 -7.63 -31.07 22.20
C PHE A 84 -7.63 -29.56 22.45
N THR A 85 -8.09 -28.75 21.50
CA THR A 85 -8.02 -27.29 21.60
C THR A 85 -9.34 -26.66 21.24
N THR A 86 -9.83 -25.80 22.14
CA THR A 86 -11.02 -24.99 21.95
C THR A 86 -10.62 -23.56 21.64
N TRP A 87 -11.08 -23.05 20.50
CA TRP A 87 -10.83 -21.72 19.99
C TRP A 87 -12.07 -20.84 20.13
N ILE A 88 -11.89 -19.61 20.56
CA ILE A 88 -12.94 -18.59 20.56
C ILE A 88 -12.59 -17.59 19.46
N LEU A 89 -13.36 -17.61 18.38
CA LEU A 89 -13.13 -16.82 17.18
C LEU A 89 -14.14 -15.69 17.07
N PRO A 90 -13.73 -14.41 17.23
CA PRO A 90 -14.54 -13.28 16.79
C PRO A 90 -14.97 -13.45 15.33
N HIS A 91 -16.13 -12.91 14.97
CA HIS A 91 -16.66 -13.03 13.60
C HIS A 91 -15.65 -12.63 12.52
N VAL A 92 -14.84 -11.60 12.76
CA VAL A 92 -13.80 -11.14 11.82
C VAL A 92 -12.76 -12.23 11.53
N PHE A 93 -12.25 -12.92 12.55
CA PHE A 93 -11.28 -14.00 12.37
C PHE A 93 -11.89 -15.23 11.72
N PHE A 94 -13.16 -15.54 12.04
CA PHE A 94 -13.87 -16.61 11.35
C PHE A 94 -14.03 -16.32 9.85
N LEU A 95 -14.40 -15.08 9.49
CA LEU A 95 -14.52 -14.67 8.09
C LEU A 95 -13.18 -14.73 7.36
N GLU A 96 -12.08 -14.36 8.02
CA GLU A 96 -10.74 -14.49 7.47
C GLU A 96 -10.39 -15.97 7.22
N LEU A 97 -10.60 -16.84 8.20
CA LEU A 97 -10.38 -18.29 8.07
C LEU A 97 -11.18 -18.88 6.91
N TYR A 98 -12.48 -18.61 6.87
CA TYR A 98 -13.36 -19.06 5.80
C TYR A 98 -12.91 -18.53 4.43
N GLY A 99 -12.55 -17.25 4.36
CA GLY A 99 -12.03 -16.62 3.14
C GLY A 99 -10.75 -17.31 2.64
N LYS A 100 -9.79 -17.56 3.54
CA LYS A 100 -8.51 -18.20 3.19
C LYS A 100 -8.67 -19.64 2.72
N LEU A 101 -9.55 -20.41 3.36
CA LEU A 101 -9.81 -21.79 2.92
C LEU A 101 -10.56 -21.84 1.58
N THR A 102 -11.45 -20.88 1.33
CA THR A 102 -12.10 -20.73 0.02
C THR A 102 -11.10 -20.34 -1.06
N GLU A 103 -10.21 -19.38 -0.77
CA GLU A 103 -9.11 -19.01 -1.66
C GLU A 103 -8.19 -20.21 -1.93
N LEU A 104 -7.91 -21.05 -0.93
CA LEU A 104 -7.05 -22.24 -1.07
C LEU A 104 -7.70 -23.28 -1.98
N ALA A 105 -8.98 -23.58 -1.79
CA ALA A 105 -9.70 -24.50 -2.65
C ALA A 105 -9.68 -24.02 -4.12
N ASN A 106 -9.94 -22.73 -4.34
CA ASN A 106 -9.88 -22.12 -5.67
C ASN A 106 -8.47 -22.16 -6.28
N LEU A 107 -7.44 -21.89 -5.46
CA LEU A 107 -6.04 -21.97 -5.89
C LEU A 107 -5.69 -23.39 -6.33
N LEU A 108 -6.02 -24.41 -5.53
CA LEU A 108 -5.73 -25.80 -5.89
C LEU A 108 -6.47 -26.20 -7.18
N MET A 109 -7.73 -25.78 -7.36
CA MET A 109 -8.44 -26.00 -8.62
C MET A 109 -7.75 -25.32 -9.80
N TYR A 110 -7.28 -24.08 -9.64
CA TYR A 110 -6.53 -23.36 -10.66
C TYR A 110 -5.21 -24.05 -11.02
N LEU A 111 -4.42 -24.46 -10.02
CA LEU A 111 -3.13 -25.13 -10.22
C LEU A 111 -3.31 -26.46 -10.97
N HIS A 112 -4.32 -27.26 -10.61
CA HIS A 112 -4.65 -28.51 -11.33
C HIS A 112 -5.07 -28.23 -12.77
N ALA A 113 -5.92 -27.22 -12.98
CA ALA A 113 -6.37 -26.83 -14.31
C ALA A 113 -5.21 -26.34 -15.20
N ALA A 114 -4.31 -25.51 -14.68
CA ALA A 114 -3.19 -24.92 -15.39
C ALA A 114 -2.04 -25.90 -15.68
N SER A 115 -1.82 -26.89 -14.81
CA SER A 115 -0.69 -27.83 -14.92
C SER A 115 -0.78 -28.72 -16.16
N GLY A 116 0.12 -28.57 -17.14
CA GLY A 116 0.10 -29.29 -18.40
C GLY A 116 -0.87 -28.73 -19.46
N THR A 117 -1.47 -27.56 -19.21
CA THR A 117 -2.26 -26.79 -20.20
C THR A 117 -1.58 -25.47 -20.52
N SER A 118 -1.58 -24.52 -19.59
CA SER A 118 -0.92 -23.21 -19.69
C SER A 118 0.40 -23.13 -18.91
N MET A 119 0.61 -24.05 -17.98
CA MET A 119 1.84 -24.22 -17.20
C MET A 119 2.47 -25.59 -17.48
N PRO A 120 3.76 -25.81 -17.13
CA PRO A 120 4.40 -27.11 -17.26
C PRO A 120 3.64 -28.24 -16.53
N ALA A 121 3.74 -29.49 -16.99
CA ALA A 121 2.98 -30.62 -16.46
C ALA A 121 3.31 -30.96 -14.99
N ASN A 122 4.49 -30.58 -14.51
CA ASN A 122 4.92 -30.76 -13.12
C ASN A 122 4.44 -29.64 -12.18
N HIS A 123 3.76 -28.61 -12.70
CA HIS A 123 3.41 -27.41 -11.94
C HIS A 123 2.55 -27.71 -10.72
N TRP A 124 1.57 -28.62 -10.83
CA TRP A 124 0.76 -29.07 -9.69
C TRP A 124 1.62 -29.61 -8.54
N VAL A 125 2.51 -30.56 -8.83
CA VAL A 125 3.35 -31.23 -7.82
C VAL A 125 4.31 -30.24 -7.16
N GLN A 126 4.92 -29.36 -7.95
CA GLN A 126 5.86 -28.35 -7.45
C GLN A 126 5.16 -27.30 -6.60
N SER A 127 3.95 -26.89 -6.99
CA SER A 127 3.14 -25.96 -6.21
C SER A 127 2.73 -26.55 -4.87
N LEU A 128 2.34 -27.82 -4.83
CA LEU A 128 2.07 -28.50 -3.56
C LEU A 128 3.32 -28.59 -2.67
N SER A 129 4.49 -28.88 -3.25
CA SER A 129 5.76 -28.90 -2.51
C SER A 129 6.05 -27.54 -1.87
N PHE A 130 5.91 -26.47 -2.65
CA PHE A 130 6.09 -25.11 -2.18
C PHE A 130 5.09 -24.72 -1.09
N LEU A 131 3.81 -25.05 -1.26
CA LEU A 131 2.78 -24.75 -0.28
C LEU A 131 3.01 -25.50 1.05
N ARG A 132 3.45 -26.76 0.98
CA ARG A 132 3.82 -27.54 2.17
C ARG A 132 5.01 -26.94 2.89
N HIS A 133 6.08 -26.60 2.15
CA HIS A 133 7.24 -25.92 2.71
C HIS A 133 6.85 -24.63 3.46
N CYS A 134 6.04 -23.78 2.84
CA CYS A 134 5.56 -22.55 3.48
C CYS A 134 4.76 -22.84 4.76
N LEU A 135 3.90 -23.85 4.75
CA LEU A 135 3.13 -24.27 5.92
C LEU A 135 4.02 -24.81 7.04
N GLU A 136 5.03 -25.62 6.71
CA GLU A 136 5.98 -26.16 7.68
C GLU A 136 6.80 -25.04 8.35
N VAL A 137 7.23 -24.05 7.57
CA VAL A 137 7.92 -22.87 8.12
C VAL A 137 6.98 -22.01 8.98
N LEU A 138 5.71 -21.91 8.62
CA LEU A 138 4.71 -21.19 9.41
C LEU A 138 4.45 -21.87 10.76
N LEU A 139 4.29 -23.20 10.76
CA LEU A 139 3.94 -24.00 11.94
C LEU A 139 5.15 -24.37 12.81
N ARG A 140 6.39 -24.15 12.34
CA ARG A 140 7.60 -24.45 13.10
C ARG A 140 7.60 -23.69 14.44
N PRO A 141 7.65 -24.39 15.60
CA PRO A 141 7.77 -23.74 16.89
C PRO A 141 9.06 -22.93 16.95
N ARG A 142 8.99 -21.66 17.34
CA ARG A 142 10.16 -20.81 17.51
C ARG A 142 10.33 -20.39 18.96
N SER A 143 11.58 -20.40 19.41
CA SER A 143 11.98 -19.91 20.74
C SER A 143 11.89 -18.37 20.81
N HIS A 144 11.73 -17.85 22.03
CA HIS A 144 11.51 -16.44 22.38
C HIS A 144 12.23 -15.44 21.46
N ARG A 145 11.47 -14.76 20.58
CA ARG A 145 11.94 -13.54 19.92
C ARG A 145 11.72 -12.35 20.86
N PRO A 146 12.70 -11.48 21.11
CA PRO A 146 12.49 -10.33 21.98
C PRO A 146 11.34 -9.46 21.46
N CYS A 147 10.31 -9.28 22.26
CA CYS A 147 9.22 -8.32 22.03
C CYS A 147 9.39 -7.11 22.94
N LEU A 148 8.82 -5.96 22.57
CA LEU A 148 8.92 -4.74 23.38
C LEU A 148 8.06 -4.81 24.65
N HIS A 149 7.03 -5.67 24.65
CA HIS A 149 6.06 -5.75 25.74
C HIS A 149 5.72 -7.21 26.07
N PRO A 150 5.97 -7.69 27.31
CA PRO A 150 5.80 -9.10 27.70
C PRO A 150 4.44 -9.71 27.34
N ASP A 151 3.36 -8.93 27.46
CA ASP A 151 1.99 -9.37 27.12
C ASP A 151 1.80 -9.73 25.63
N TYR A 152 2.71 -9.31 24.74
CA TYR A 152 2.66 -9.59 23.30
C TYR A 152 3.63 -10.71 22.88
N GLN A 153 4.40 -11.28 23.81
CA GLN A 153 5.42 -12.28 23.51
C GLN A 153 4.88 -13.50 22.75
N GLN A 154 3.68 -13.96 23.10
CA GLN A 154 3.03 -15.06 22.41
C GLN A 154 2.66 -14.69 20.97
N ILE A 155 2.03 -13.53 20.77
CA ILE A 155 1.67 -13.02 19.43
C ILE A 155 2.91 -12.86 18.55
N THR A 156 4.00 -12.34 19.11
CA THR A 156 5.26 -12.19 18.37
C THR A 156 5.87 -13.53 17.96
N ASN A 157 5.79 -14.54 18.82
CA ASN A 157 6.23 -15.88 18.47
C ASN A 157 5.34 -16.48 17.38
N ASP A 158 4.02 -16.36 17.51
CA ASP A 158 3.03 -16.87 16.55
C ASP A 158 3.15 -16.18 15.18
N ASN A 159 3.48 -14.89 15.16
CA ASN A 159 3.62 -14.10 13.94
C ASN A 159 4.93 -14.34 13.18
N SER A 160 5.92 -15.00 13.80
CA SER A 160 7.28 -15.14 13.27
C SER A 160 7.31 -15.75 11.85
N GLY A 161 6.45 -16.73 11.58
CA GLY A 161 6.35 -17.37 10.27
C GLY A 161 5.94 -16.43 9.14
N PHE A 162 5.18 -15.37 9.44
CA PHE A 162 4.78 -14.39 8.43
C PHE A 162 5.94 -13.50 7.96
N ILE A 163 7.03 -13.40 8.73
CA ILE A 163 8.25 -12.71 8.31
C ILE A 163 8.86 -13.44 7.10
N TYR A 164 8.87 -14.77 7.14
CA TYR A 164 9.31 -15.61 6.02
C TYR A 164 8.42 -15.44 4.79
N LEU A 165 7.10 -15.50 4.97
CA LEU A 165 6.17 -15.36 3.84
C LEU A 165 6.25 -13.98 3.19
N LYS A 166 6.50 -12.94 3.99
CA LYS A 166 6.68 -11.56 3.49
C LYS A 166 7.92 -11.41 2.62
N THR A 167 9.01 -12.15 2.87
CA THR A 167 10.25 -12.05 2.07
C THR A 167 10.19 -12.89 0.79
N MET A 168 9.20 -13.77 0.64
CA MET A 168 9.10 -14.71 -0.48
C MET A 168 9.10 -14.04 -1.85
N GLU A 169 8.40 -12.91 -2.00
CA GLU A 169 8.38 -12.14 -3.25
C GLU A 169 9.79 -11.69 -3.65
N ALA A 170 10.54 -11.13 -2.70
CA ALA A 170 11.89 -10.66 -2.94
C ALA A 170 12.87 -11.82 -3.21
N LEU A 171 12.71 -12.95 -2.52
CA LEU A 171 13.51 -14.16 -2.76
C LEU A 171 13.23 -14.75 -4.15
N GLY A 172 11.97 -14.86 -4.57
CA GLY A 172 11.63 -15.33 -5.91
C GLY A 172 12.11 -14.39 -7.01
N VAL A 173 11.93 -13.08 -6.84
CA VAL A 173 12.47 -12.06 -7.77
C VAL A 173 13.99 -12.13 -7.84
N GLY A 174 14.66 -12.32 -6.71
CA GLY A 174 16.10 -12.52 -6.66
C GLY A 174 16.56 -13.78 -7.41
N ILE A 175 15.87 -14.91 -7.26
CA ILE A 175 16.17 -16.16 -7.99
C ILE A 175 15.98 -15.95 -9.50
N MET A 176 14.87 -15.34 -9.91
CA MET A 176 14.61 -15.05 -11.33
C MET A 176 15.68 -14.12 -11.92
N SER A 177 16.00 -13.03 -11.23
CA SER A 177 17.00 -12.05 -11.67
C SER A 177 18.40 -12.67 -11.76
N MET A 178 18.81 -13.43 -10.73
CA MET A 178 20.11 -14.10 -10.72
C MET A 178 20.25 -15.09 -11.88
N ARG A 179 19.19 -15.85 -12.17
CA ARG A 179 19.19 -16.79 -13.30
C ARG A 179 19.29 -16.07 -14.64
N GLU A 180 18.46 -15.05 -14.86
CA GLU A 180 18.46 -14.29 -16.12
C GLU A 180 19.78 -13.55 -16.33
N ASP A 181 20.38 -13.00 -15.27
CA ASP A 181 21.68 -12.33 -15.34
C ASP A 181 22.82 -13.32 -15.61
N LEU A 182 22.77 -14.51 -15.02
CA LEU A 182 23.75 -15.56 -15.25
C LEU A 182 23.66 -16.09 -16.69
N GLU A 183 22.45 -16.34 -17.19
CA GLU A 183 22.23 -16.85 -18.55
C GLU A 183 22.64 -15.82 -19.62
N ASN A 184 22.21 -14.56 -19.47
CA ASN A 184 22.41 -13.54 -20.51
C ASN A 184 23.76 -12.81 -20.41
N PHE A 185 24.30 -12.64 -19.20
CA PHE A 185 25.48 -11.81 -18.97
C PHE A 185 26.64 -12.54 -18.27
N GLN A 186 26.45 -13.80 -17.85
CA GLN A 186 27.44 -14.54 -17.05
C GLN A 186 27.80 -13.81 -15.75
N VAL A 187 26.86 -13.02 -15.22
CA VAL A 187 27.00 -12.27 -13.97
C VAL A 187 26.12 -12.90 -12.91
N GLU A 188 26.71 -13.20 -11.76
CA GLU A 188 25.98 -13.77 -10.65
C GLU A 188 25.46 -12.66 -9.71
N ASN A 189 24.28 -12.13 -10.02
CA ASN A 189 23.65 -11.06 -9.24
C ASN A 189 22.98 -11.59 -7.96
N ARG A 190 23.76 -11.70 -6.88
CA ARG A 190 23.28 -12.23 -5.58
C ARG A 190 22.79 -11.18 -4.59
N LEU A 191 22.97 -9.89 -4.88
CA LEU A 191 22.80 -8.82 -3.89
C LEU A 191 21.44 -8.86 -3.19
N LEU A 192 20.34 -8.98 -3.94
CA LEU A 192 19.00 -9.03 -3.36
C LEU A 192 18.79 -10.30 -2.53
N LEU A 193 19.20 -11.45 -3.06
CA LEU A 193 19.04 -12.75 -2.39
C LEU A 193 19.79 -12.80 -1.06
N ASP A 194 21.08 -12.46 -1.09
CA ASP A 194 21.94 -12.51 0.09
C ASP A 194 21.45 -11.51 1.15
N THR A 195 21.02 -10.31 0.74
CA THR A 195 20.47 -9.31 1.67
C THR A 195 19.18 -9.78 2.34
N MET A 196 18.26 -10.37 1.56
CA MET A 196 16.98 -10.88 2.11
C MET A 196 17.18 -12.13 2.96
N TRP A 197 18.09 -13.02 2.56
CA TRP A 197 18.40 -14.23 3.33
C TRP A 197 19.09 -13.89 4.64
N GLN A 198 20.06 -12.96 4.62
CA GLN A 198 20.73 -12.48 5.83
C GLN A 198 19.72 -11.86 6.80
N ALA A 199 18.74 -11.09 6.31
CA ALA A 199 17.69 -10.54 7.17
C ALA A 199 16.86 -11.64 7.87
N LEU A 200 16.61 -12.78 7.21
CA LEU A 200 15.94 -13.92 7.84
C LEU A 200 16.81 -14.64 8.87
N ILE A 201 18.14 -14.71 8.64
CA ILE A 201 19.10 -15.23 9.62
C ILE A 201 19.13 -14.33 10.85
N ASP A 202 19.21 -13.02 10.66
CA ASP A 202 19.26 -12.01 11.73
C ASP A 202 17.97 -12.02 12.57
N ASP A 203 16.82 -12.28 11.94
CA ASP A 203 15.52 -12.46 12.61
C ASP A 203 15.35 -13.86 13.24
N GLY A 204 16.32 -14.77 13.09
CA GLY A 204 16.27 -16.13 13.64
C GLY A 204 15.21 -17.03 12.99
N ILE A 205 14.80 -16.72 11.75
CA ILE A 205 13.74 -17.42 11.03
C ILE A 205 14.28 -18.66 10.31
N VAL A 206 15.51 -18.56 9.80
CA VAL A 206 16.25 -19.62 9.11
C VAL A 206 17.61 -19.81 9.79
N THR A 207 18.20 -20.99 9.62
CA THR A 207 19.49 -21.35 10.27
C THR A 207 20.61 -21.58 9.27
N GLU A 208 20.26 -21.80 8.02
CA GLU A 208 21.15 -22.04 6.90
C GLU A 208 21.91 -20.76 6.57
N SER A 209 23.24 -20.84 6.47
CA SER A 209 24.09 -19.68 6.18
C SER A 209 23.87 -19.10 4.79
N SER A 210 23.36 -19.90 3.86
CA SER A 210 23.17 -19.53 2.45
C SER A 210 21.83 -20.01 1.95
N ILE A 211 21.16 -19.22 1.10
CA ILE A 211 19.90 -19.63 0.49
C ILE A 211 20.08 -20.89 -0.37
N GLN A 212 21.23 -21.06 -1.03
CA GLN A 212 21.52 -22.20 -1.90
C GLN A 212 21.48 -23.54 -1.16
N ASP A 213 21.70 -23.52 0.16
CA ASP A 213 21.65 -24.71 1.02
C ASP A 213 20.23 -24.99 1.55
N SER A 214 19.27 -24.10 1.27
CA SER A 214 17.90 -24.20 1.78
C SER A 214 17.00 -25.07 0.91
N GLU A 215 16.00 -25.68 1.55
CA GLU A 215 14.93 -26.39 0.85
C GLU A 215 14.12 -25.48 -0.08
N LEU A 216 13.97 -24.20 0.27
CA LEU A 216 13.30 -23.25 -0.59
C LEU A 216 13.99 -23.10 -1.94
N TYR A 217 15.33 -23.02 -1.92
CA TYR A 217 16.10 -22.89 -3.15
C TYR A 217 16.02 -24.15 -4.00
N SER A 218 16.07 -25.34 -3.39
CA SER A 218 15.92 -26.60 -4.12
C SER A 218 14.53 -26.74 -4.76
N ILE A 219 13.50 -26.17 -4.13
CA ILE A 219 12.14 -26.10 -4.70
C ILE A 219 12.07 -25.08 -5.84
N LEU A 220 12.56 -23.86 -5.66
CA LEU A 220 12.34 -22.75 -6.60
C LEU A 220 13.32 -22.70 -7.78
N TRP A 221 14.59 -23.06 -7.55
CA TRP A 221 15.64 -23.00 -8.58
C TRP A 221 15.33 -23.78 -9.87
N PRO A 222 14.81 -25.03 -9.83
CA PRO A 222 14.53 -25.79 -11.05
C PRO A 222 13.27 -25.34 -11.79
N LEU A 223 12.47 -24.41 -11.25
CA LEU A 223 11.20 -23.99 -11.83
C LEU A 223 11.38 -22.88 -12.87
N GLU A 224 10.55 -22.87 -13.91
CA GLU A 224 10.56 -21.80 -14.91
C GLU A 224 10.14 -20.43 -14.32
N THR A 225 10.51 -19.31 -14.96
CA THR A 225 10.23 -17.93 -14.47
C THR A 225 8.74 -17.70 -14.22
N ASN A 226 7.87 -18.16 -15.11
CA ASN A 226 6.41 -18.12 -14.95
C ASN A 226 5.93 -18.91 -13.72
N GLN A 227 6.50 -20.09 -13.44
CA GLN A 227 6.16 -20.90 -12.27
C GLN A 227 6.60 -20.21 -10.98
N VAL A 228 7.81 -19.67 -10.93
CA VAL A 228 8.29 -18.91 -9.76
C VAL A 228 7.39 -17.69 -9.51
N ALA A 229 7.06 -16.94 -10.55
CA ALA A 229 6.18 -15.77 -10.45
C ALA A 229 4.77 -16.12 -9.94
N ASP A 230 4.22 -17.25 -10.37
CA ASP A 230 2.93 -17.75 -9.89
C ASP A 230 2.99 -18.13 -8.39
N LEU A 231 4.02 -18.88 -7.97
CA LEU A 231 4.19 -19.35 -6.59
C LEU A 231 4.41 -18.21 -5.58
N ILE A 232 5.26 -17.24 -5.90
CA ILE A 232 5.49 -16.12 -4.98
C ILE A 232 4.26 -15.21 -4.85
N GLY A 233 3.36 -15.21 -5.84
CA GLY A 233 2.12 -14.45 -5.82
C GLY A 233 1.06 -15.01 -4.86
N VAL A 234 1.14 -16.28 -4.47
CA VAL A 234 0.08 -16.97 -3.70
C VAL A 234 0.32 -17.01 -2.19
N VAL A 235 1.43 -16.47 -1.67
CA VAL A 235 1.80 -16.56 -0.25
C VAL A 235 0.79 -15.98 0.73
N LYS A 236 -0.10 -15.09 0.28
CA LYS A 236 -1.18 -14.54 1.12
C LYS A 236 -2.28 -15.57 1.42
N ILE A 237 -2.24 -16.75 0.83
CA ILE A 237 -3.16 -17.85 1.11
C ILE A 237 -3.05 -18.37 2.54
N PHE A 238 -1.88 -18.21 3.17
CA PHE A 238 -1.61 -18.64 4.54
C PHE A 238 -2.18 -17.70 5.62
N GLY A 239 -2.87 -16.63 5.23
CA GLY A 239 -3.48 -15.67 6.14
C GLY A 239 -2.62 -14.44 6.39
N HIS A 240 -2.91 -13.75 7.49
CA HIS A 240 -2.23 -12.53 7.89
C HIS A 240 -1.80 -12.60 9.37
N PRO A 241 -0.65 -11.99 9.74
CA PRO A 241 -0.24 -11.90 11.12
C PRO A 241 -1.24 -11.05 11.93
N SER A 242 -1.35 -11.37 13.23
CA SER A 242 -2.04 -10.49 14.17
C SER A 242 -1.25 -9.21 14.35
N ILE A 243 -1.87 -8.06 14.10
CA ILE A 243 -1.16 -6.78 14.11
C ILE A 243 -0.93 -6.28 15.54
N SER A 244 0.32 -5.99 15.87
CA SER A 244 0.66 -5.24 17.09
C SER A 244 0.48 -3.74 16.86
N ILE A 245 -0.66 -3.22 17.34
CA ILE A 245 -1.01 -1.80 17.20
C ILE A 245 -0.04 -0.91 17.99
N ILE A 246 0.30 -1.28 19.23
CA ILE A 246 1.14 -0.46 20.10
C ILE A 246 2.55 -0.34 19.54
N GLU A 247 3.17 -1.47 19.15
CA GLU A 247 4.52 -1.45 18.57
C GLU A 247 4.55 -0.71 17.23
N GLY A 248 3.49 -0.85 16.42
CA GLY A 248 3.33 -0.08 15.18
C GLY A 248 3.29 1.42 15.43
N LEU A 249 2.54 1.88 16.44
CA LEU A 249 2.43 3.29 16.80
C LEU A 249 3.75 3.86 17.34
N GLN A 250 4.44 3.11 18.20
CA GLN A 250 5.77 3.51 18.71
C GLN A 250 6.79 3.63 17.58
N GLN A 251 6.83 2.65 16.67
CA GLN A 251 7.70 2.70 15.51
C GLN A 251 7.36 3.88 14.58
N LEU A 252 6.08 4.23 14.43
CA LEU A 252 5.68 5.41 13.68
C LEU A 252 6.17 6.68 14.36
N ASP A 253 5.95 6.81 15.66
CA ASP A 253 6.37 7.95 16.48
C ASP A 253 7.88 8.19 16.41
N GLU A 254 8.68 7.13 16.58
CA GLU A 254 10.13 7.18 16.46
C GLU A 254 10.58 7.68 15.08
N ARG A 255 9.94 7.22 14.00
CA ARG A 255 10.33 7.58 12.63
C ARG A 255 10.00 9.03 12.29
N VAL A 256 8.82 9.51 12.69
CA VAL A 256 8.38 10.87 12.37
C VAL A 256 9.11 11.91 13.21
N HIS A 257 9.45 11.60 14.46
CA HIS A 257 10.20 12.50 15.35
C HIS A 257 11.73 12.36 15.24
N LYS A 258 12.22 11.42 14.44
CA LYS A 258 13.66 11.24 14.22
C LYS A 258 14.29 12.54 13.70
N HIS A 259 15.27 13.07 14.40
CA HIS A 259 16.09 14.16 13.90
C HIS A 259 16.95 13.65 12.73
N LEU A 260 16.83 14.29 11.56
CA LEU A 260 17.61 13.97 10.37
C LEU A 260 18.55 15.13 10.06
N VAL A 261 19.83 14.83 9.86
CA VAL A 261 20.79 15.82 9.37
C VAL A 261 20.64 15.88 7.86
N LEU A 262 20.23 17.04 7.36
CA LEU A 262 20.02 17.27 5.93
C LEU A 262 21.25 17.92 5.32
N ASP A 263 21.63 17.46 4.14
CA ASP A 263 22.70 18.09 3.35
C ASP A 263 22.11 19.25 2.54
N GLU A 264 22.44 20.48 2.92
CA GLU A 264 21.99 21.69 2.25
C GLU A 264 22.36 21.72 0.76
N ALA A 265 23.53 21.20 0.38
CA ALA A 265 23.93 21.14 -1.02
C ALA A 265 23.03 20.18 -1.81
N ALA A 266 22.68 19.03 -1.22
CA ALA A 266 21.74 18.09 -1.81
C ALA A 266 20.33 18.69 -1.94
N LEU A 267 19.85 19.43 -0.93
CA LEU A 267 18.56 20.14 -0.99
C LEU A 267 18.53 21.14 -2.15
N ARG A 268 19.56 22.01 -2.24
CA ARG A 268 19.67 23.01 -3.31
C ARG A 268 19.76 22.35 -4.69
N ASN A 269 20.56 21.29 -4.83
CA ASN A 269 20.67 20.56 -6.10
C ASN A 269 19.34 19.91 -6.49
N SER A 270 18.60 19.34 -5.53
CA SER A 270 17.29 18.74 -5.79
C SER A 270 16.27 19.77 -6.27
N LEU A 271 16.23 20.94 -5.64
CA LEU A 271 15.41 22.08 -6.08
C LEU A 271 15.81 22.53 -7.50
N GLY A 272 17.12 22.67 -7.76
CA GLY A 272 17.65 23.03 -9.06
C GLY A 272 17.28 22.04 -10.17
N ILE A 273 17.33 20.74 -9.90
CA ILE A 273 16.89 19.69 -10.83
C ILE A 273 15.41 19.86 -11.16
N MET A 274 14.55 20.02 -10.14
CA MET A 274 13.12 20.17 -10.33
C MET A 274 12.79 21.41 -11.18
N ILE A 275 13.40 22.56 -10.88
CA ILE A 275 13.18 23.80 -11.65
C ILE A 275 13.69 23.65 -13.09
N ARG A 276 14.90 23.13 -13.28
CA ARG A 276 15.49 22.90 -14.60
C ARG A 276 14.59 22.00 -15.45
N ASP A 277 14.17 20.85 -14.91
CA ASP A 277 13.42 19.85 -15.66
C ASP A 277 12.00 20.34 -15.97
N LEU A 278 11.37 21.09 -15.05
CA LEU A 278 10.11 21.79 -15.32
C LEU A 278 10.26 22.79 -16.47
N ASN A 279 11.33 23.59 -16.49
CA ASN A 279 11.59 24.54 -17.59
C ASN A 279 11.81 23.79 -18.92
N TYR A 280 12.58 22.71 -18.91
CA TYR A 280 12.84 21.88 -20.10
C TYR A 280 11.54 21.29 -20.67
N ASN A 281 10.74 20.63 -19.82
CA ASN A 281 9.49 19.99 -20.24
C ASN A 281 8.42 21.00 -20.63
N PHE A 282 8.36 22.15 -19.95
CA PHE A 282 7.48 23.26 -20.34
C PHE A 282 7.86 23.78 -21.73
N PHE A 283 9.16 24.02 -22.00
CA PHE A 283 9.62 24.45 -23.31
C PHE A 283 9.32 23.41 -24.40
N LYS A 284 9.58 22.12 -24.13
CA LYS A 284 9.29 21.03 -25.07
C LYS A 284 7.83 21.04 -25.54
N ARG A 285 6.90 21.42 -24.66
CA ARG A 285 5.46 21.49 -24.94
C ARG A 285 5.02 22.80 -25.56
N HIS A 286 5.52 23.94 -25.08
CA HIS A 286 5.00 25.27 -25.42
C HIS A 286 5.92 26.11 -26.31
N ARG A 287 7.14 25.63 -26.58
CA ARG A 287 8.20 26.31 -27.36
C ARG A 287 8.58 27.70 -26.82
N LYS A 288 8.36 27.89 -25.53
CA LYS A 288 8.75 29.08 -24.75
C LYS A 288 9.05 28.68 -23.32
N TYR A 289 9.86 29.48 -22.64
CA TYR A 289 10.07 29.34 -21.20
C TYR A 289 8.81 29.72 -20.40
N PRO A 290 8.58 29.13 -19.22
CA PRO A 290 7.53 29.56 -18.30
C PRO A 290 7.76 31.00 -17.83
N ASN A 291 6.75 31.61 -17.20
CA ASN A 291 6.89 32.92 -16.60
C ASN A 291 7.82 32.83 -15.38
N LEU A 292 8.96 33.51 -15.45
CA LEU A 292 9.98 33.54 -14.40
C LEU A 292 10.17 34.96 -13.88
N ASP A 293 10.57 35.11 -12.62
CA ASP A 293 10.94 36.38 -12.01
C ASP A 293 12.28 36.86 -12.59
N PRO A 294 12.32 37.98 -13.35
CA PRO A 294 13.56 38.47 -13.96
C PRO A 294 14.66 38.84 -12.96
N THR A 295 14.33 39.07 -11.70
CA THR A 295 15.32 39.37 -10.64
C THR A 295 16.04 38.12 -10.12
N SER A 296 15.46 36.93 -10.35
CA SER A 296 15.98 35.63 -9.90
C SER A 296 16.89 34.93 -10.93
N LEU A 297 17.05 35.50 -12.14
CA LEU A 297 17.77 34.85 -13.23
C LEU A 297 19.26 35.21 -13.22
N SER A 298 20.11 34.19 -13.17
CA SER A 298 21.55 34.31 -13.44
C SER A 298 21.81 34.79 -14.88
N GLY A 299 23.03 35.22 -15.19
CA GLY A 299 23.40 35.73 -16.52
C GLY A 299 23.12 34.73 -17.65
N ASN A 300 23.47 33.46 -17.45
CA ASN A 300 23.29 32.41 -18.44
C ASN A 300 21.80 32.07 -18.64
N ILE A 301 21.05 31.90 -17.55
CA ILE A 301 19.62 31.61 -17.61
C ILE A 301 18.86 32.79 -18.24
N ARG A 302 19.19 34.02 -17.85
CA ARG A 302 18.63 35.24 -18.44
C ARG A 302 18.87 35.31 -19.95
N PHE A 303 20.07 34.97 -20.40
CA PHE A 303 20.40 34.91 -21.83
C PHE A 303 19.55 33.86 -22.55
N MET A 304 19.46 32.63 -22.01
CA MET A 304 18.63 31.56 -22.57
C MET A 304 17.16 31.96 -22.70
N VAL A 305 16.60 32.54 -21.64
CA VAL A 305 15.19 32.95 -21.58
C VAL A 305 14.91 34.15 -22.50
N SER A 306 15.75 35.19 -22.45
CA SER A 306 15.53 36.41 -23.26
C SER A 306 15.65 36.18 -24.76
N GLN A 307 16.53 35.26 -25.17
CA GLN A 307 16.69 34.86 -26.57
C GLN A 307 15.79 33.66 -26.95
N ASN A 308 15.00 33.14 -26.02
CA ASN A 308 14.16 31.95 -26.17
C ASN A 308 14.88 30.77 -26.85
N ILE A 309 16.11 30.49 -26.42
CA ILE A 309 16.95 29.43 -26.99
C ILE A 309 16.29 28.07 -26.75
N ASP A 310 16.13 27.25 -27.79
CA ASP A 310 15.50 25.94 -27.69
C ASP A 310 16.42 24.91 -26.98
N PRO A 311 16.10 24.48 -25.75
CA PRO A 311 16.92 23.50 -25.02
C PRO A 311 16.77 22.08 -25.57
N THR A 312 15.82 21.82 -26.47
CA THR A 312 15.62 20.52 -27.15
C THR A 312 16.46 20.39 -28.43
N ALA A 313 16.95 21.51 -28.96
CA ALA A 313 17.90 21.52 -30.07
C ALA A 313 19.31 21.20 -29.56
N ARG A 314 20.16 20.57 -30.39
CA ARG A 314 21.51 20.12 -29.98
C ARG A 314 22.35 21.19 -29.28
N ASP A 315 22.47 22.38 -29.88
CA ASP A 315 23.31 23.45 -29.33
C ASP A 315 22.71 24.08 -28.07
N GLY A 316 21.38 24.19 -28.02
CA GLY A 316 20.67 24.69 -26.86
C GLY A 316 20.69 23.70 -25.69
N TYR A 317 20.62 22.40 -25.97
CA TYR A 317 20.72 21.32 -24.99
C TYR A 317 22.05 21.40 -24.24
N VAL A 318 23.17 21.51 -24.97
CA VAL A 318 24.50 21.62 -24.36
C VAL A 318 24.58 22.86 -23.46
N LYS A 319 24.08 24.02 -23.91
CA LYS A 319 24.08 25.25 -23.11
C LYS A 319 23.18 25.13 -21.88
N PHE A 320 22.01 24.55 -22.03
CA PHE A 320 21.02 24.42 -20.96
C PHE A 320 21.50 23.51 -19.83
N PHE A 321 22.09 22.35 -20.17
CA PHE A 321 22.62 21.40 -19.18
C PHE A 321 24.01 21.76 -18.66
N ALA A 322 24.72 22.70 -19.29
CA ALA A 322 25.96 23.25 -18.76
C ALA A 322 25.74 24.23 -17.58
N ILE A 323 24.52 24.76 -17.41
CA ILE A 323 24.19 25.66 -16.31
C ILE A 323 24.15 24.85 -14.99
N PRO A 324 24.92 25.25 -13.96
CA PRO A 324 24.93 24.57 -12.67
C PRO A 324 23.56 24.49 -12.02
N LEU A 325 23.28 23.39 -11.31
CA LEU A 325 22.03 23.19 -10.58
C LEU A 325 21.81 24.26 -9.49
N THR A 326 22.90 24.78 -8.91
CA THR A 326 22.85 25.86 -7.92
C THR A 326 22.29 27.16 -8.48
N GLU A 327 22.56 27.47 -9.76
CA GLU A 327 21.96 28.62 -10.45
C GLU A 327 20.48 28.38 -10.75
N TRP A 328 20.11 27.15 -11.15
CA TRP A 328 18.71 26.78 -11.35
C TRP A 328 17.89 26.87 -10.06
N ALA A 329 18.49 26.55 -8.92
CA ALA A 329 17.83 26.62 -7.61
C ALA A 329 17.47 28.05 -7.17
N GLU A 330 18.11 29.07 -7.75
CA GLU A 330 17.83 30.49 -7.43
C GLU A 330 16.65 31.05 -8.23
N VAL A 331 16.30 30.40 -9.35
CA VAL A 331 15.22 30.83 -10.23
C VAL A 331 13.87 30.71 -9.52
N ARG A 332 13.06 31.76 -9.62
CA ARG A 332 11.70 31.79 -9.10
C ARG A 332 10.69 31.86 -10.24
N PHE A 333 9.66 31.03 -10.15
CA PHE A 333 8.50 31.14 -11.03
C PHE A 333 7.66 32.36 -10.65
N THR A 334 6.92 32.88 -11.63
CA THR A 334 5.72 33.69 -11.36
C THR A 334 4.49 32.88 -11.74
N LYS A 335 3.30 33.50 -11.78
CA LYS A 335 2.06 32.78 -12.08
C LYS A 335 2.10 32.15 -13.48
N ASN A 336 1.98 30.83 -13.53
CA ASN A 336 1.98 30.01 -14.75
C ASN A 336 0.69 29.19 -14.91
N ALA A 337 -0.10 29.01 -13.84
CA ALA A 337 -1.41 28.36 -13.87
C ALA A 337 -2.37 28.99 -12.85
N GLU A 338 -3.66 28.75 -13.03
CA GLU A 338 -4.70 29.07 -12.04
C GLU A 338 -4.79 27.96 -10.99
N PHE A 339 -5.03 28.34 -9.74
CA PHE A 339 -5.27 27.41 -8.64
C PHE A 339 -6.76 27.06 -8.56
N ASP A 340 -7.08 25.78 -8.69
CA ASP A 340 -8.44 25.26 -8.58
C ASP A 340 -8.80 25.04 -7.11
N ARG A 341 -9.63 25.93 -6.55
CA ARG A 341 -10.12 25.83 -5.15
C ARG A 341 -11.24 24.80 -4.97
N ALA A 342 -11.64 24.12 -6.05
CA ALA A 342 -12.79 23.23 -6.12
C ALA A 342 -14.09 23.89 -5.66
N ASP A 343 -14.70 24.70 -6.53
CA ASP A 343 -15.96 25.41 -6.26
C ASP A 343 -17.09 24.48 -5.81
N SER A 344 -17.10 23.24 -6.31
CA SER A 344 -17.97 22.17 -5.83
C SER A 344 -17.15 21.00 -5.29
N GLN A 345 -17.42 20.61 -4.04
CA GLN A 345 -16.74 19.49 -3.41
C GLN A 345 -17.34 18.14 -3.83
N LEU A 346 -18.49 18.12 -4.50
CA LEU A 346 -19.18 16.88 -4.88
C LEU A 346 -18.28 15.92 -5.67
N THR A 347 -17.45 16.45 -6.57
CA THR A 347 -16.50 15.65 -7.37
C THR A 347 -15.36 15.05 -6.55
N LEU A 348 -15.11 15.58 -5.35
CA LEU A 348 -14.05 15.18 -4.43
C LEU A 348 -14.55 14.24 -3.32
N ILE A 349 -15.86 13.98 -3.25
CA ILE A 349 -16.41 13.16 -2.19
C ILE A 349 -16.31 11.69 -2.57
N LYS A 350 -15.56 10.94 -1.77
CA LYS A 350 -15.58 9.48 -1.74
C LYS A 350 -16.06 9.05 -0.36
N ASP A 351 -17.02 8.13 -0.33
CA ASP A 351 -17.61 7.68 0.94
C ASP A 351 -16.61 6.84 1.74
N LYS A 352 -15.85 7.52 2.59
CA LYS A 352 -14.84 6.96 3.49
C LYS A 352 -15.07 7.43 4.92
N ALA A 353 -14.50 6.70 5.87
CA ALA A 353 -14.51 7.08 7.27
C ALA A 353 -13.74 8.41 7.47
N LEU A 354 -14.23 9.24 8.39
CA LEU A 354 -13.60 10.52 8.75
C LEU A 354 -12.93 10.44 10.13
N GLY A 355 -11.98 11.37 10.34
CA GLY A 355 -11.51 11.75 11.66
C GLY A 355 -12.52 12.66 12.37
N LEU A 356 -12.36 12.82 13.68
CA LEU A 356 -13.13 13.79 14.46
C LEU A 356 -12.37 15.12 14.52
N PRO A 357 -13.07 16.27 14.53
CA PRO A 357 -12.43 17.56 14.74
C PRO A 357 -11.93 17.69 16.19
N ARG A 358 -11.02 18.62 16.43
CA ARG A 358 -10.24 18.74 17.68
C ARG A 358 -11.14 18.90 18.89
N SER A 359 -12.16 19.75 18.83
CA SER A 359 -13.10 19.95 19.95
C SER A 359 -13.84 18.67 20.34
N GLU A 360 -14.21 17.82 19.39
CA GLU A 360 -14.90 16.56 19.63
C GLU A 360 -13.95 15.47 20.16
N VAL A 361 -12.69 15.46 19.72
CA VAL A 361 -11.65 14.59 20.31
C VAL A 361 -11.44 14.96 21.78
N LEU A 362 -11.29 16.25 22.09
CA LEU A 362 -11.08 16.74 23.45
C LEU A 362 -12.26 16.35 24.36
N LYS A 363 -13.49 16.61 23.94
CA LYS A 363 -14.70 16.26 24.73
C LYS A 363 -14.85 14.76 25.00
N ARG A 364 -14.40 13.91 24.08
CA ARG A 364 -14.65 12.46 24.14
C ARG A 364 -13.56 11.68 24.87
N PHE A 365 -12.31 12.00 24.59
CA PHE A 365 -11.17 11.19 25.03
C PHE A 365 -10.35 11.84 26.13
N ILE A 366 -10.35 13.17 26.22
CA ILE A 366 -9.47 13.92 27.13
C ILE A 366 -10.27 14.47 28.32
N LEU A 367 -11.42 15.08 28.05
CA LEU A 367 -12.29 15.63 29.08
C LEU A 367 -13.27 14.56 29.54
N PRO A 368 -13.42 14.31 30.86
CA PRO A 368 -14.31 13.28 31.41
C PRO A 368 -15.79 13.71 31.38
N ILE A 369 -16.22 14.40 30.33
CA ILE A 369 -17.51 15.09 30.29
C ILE A 369 -18.64 14.14 29.88
N ASP A 370 -18.42 13.16 29.00
CA ASP A 370 -19.39 12.06 28.79
C ASP A 370 -18.86 10.91 27.91
N ALA A 371 -18.47 9.78 28.50
CA ALA A 371 -18.09 8.58 27.73
C ALA A 371 -19.28 7.99 26.92
N ARG A 372 -20.51 8.46 27.16
CA ARG A 372 -21.74 7.99 26.48
C ARG A 372 -22.11 8.83 25.26
N HIS A 373 -21.40 9.92 24.97
CA HIS A 373 -21.71 10.77 23.81
C HIS A 373 -21.47 10.00 22.51
N ARG A 374 -22.56 9.65 21.82
CA ARG A 374 -22.48 9.01 20.50
C ARG A 374 -21.99 10.02 19.48
N THR A 375 -21.01 9.61 18.67
CA THR A 375 -20.54 10.43 17.54
C THR A 375 -21.72 10.75 16.64
N LYS A 376 -21.93 12.04 16.34
CA LYS A 376 -22.91 12.47 15.35
C LYS A 376 -22.63 11.75 14.03
N PRO A 377 -23.65 11.23 13.32
CA PRO A 377 -23.42 10.48 12.08
C PRO A 377 -22.61 11.26 11.03
N GLN A 378 -22.74 12.59 11.01
CA GLN A 378 -22.01 13.49 10.11
C GLN A 378 -20.48 13.43 10.31
N ASN A 379 -20.02 13.12 11.53
CA ASN A 379 -18.59 13.05 11.85
C ASN A 379 -18.00 11.66 11.61
N ARG A 380 -18.76 10.73 11.01
CA ARG A 380 -18.31 9.33 10.81
C ARG A 380 -17.94 9.03 9.36
N ARG A 381 -18.60 9.66 8.39
CA ARG A 381 -18.52 9.32 6.95
C ARG A 381 -18.56 10.59 6.11
N ALA A 382 -17.72 10.65 5.07
CA ALA A 382 -17.62 11.81 4.17
C ALA A 382 -18.95 12.16 3.49
N LEU A 383 -19.69 11.15 3.02
CA LEU A 383 -20.98 11.39 2.37
C LEU A 383 -22.01 11.96 3.35
N LEU A 384 -22.03 11.45 4.59
CA LEU A 384 -22.93 11.94 5.63
C LEU A 384 -22.56 13.36 6.09
N ALA A 385 -21.27 13.67 6.20
CA ALA A 385 -20.79 15.01 6.51
C ALA A 385 -21.33 16.02 5.48
N TYR A 386 -21.14 15.72 4.20
CA TYR A 386 -21.59 16.59 3.12
C TYR A 386 -23.12 16.74 3.07
N LEU A 387 -23.88 15.65 3.18
CA LEU A 387 -25.34 15.69 3.07
C LEU A 387 -26.04 16.34 4.27
N MET A 388 -25.41 16.30 5.46
CA MET A 388 -26.04 16.78 6.70
C MET A 388 -25.53 18.13 7.17
N THR A 389 -24.51 18.71 6.52
CA THR A 389 -24.01 20.07 6.81
C THR A 389 -24.60 21.06 5.79
N PRO A 390 -25.55 21.93 6.18
CA PRO A 390 -26.32 22.74 5.24
C PRO A 390 -25.52 23.76 4.40
N ALA A 391 -24.39 24.26 4.92
CA ALA A 391 -23.54 25.27 4.29
C ALA A 391 -22.11 24.77 4.02
N PHE A 392 -21.94 23.45 3.84
CA PHE A 392 -20.62 22.82 3.81
C PHE A 392 -19.64 23.46 2.81
N THR A 393 -20.13 23.85 1.62
CA THR A 393 -19.28 24.47 0.60
C THR A 393 -18.76 25.84 1.03
N GLU A 394 -19.60 26.66 1.67
CA GLU A 394 -19.21 27.99 2.16
C GLU A 394 -18.20 27.84 3.32
N ASP A 395 -18.54 26.99 4.30
CA ASP A 395 -17.67 26.68 5.46
C ASP A 395 -16.28 26.18 5.00
N PHE A 396 -16.24 25.34 3.95
CA PHE A 396 -14.99 24.85 3.39
C PHE A 396 -14.17 25.94 2.70
N GLN A 397 -14.81 26.85 1.97
CA GLN A 397 -14.09 27.95 1.31
C GLN A 397 -13.50 28.93 2.34
N ASP A 398 -14.21 29.18 3.44
CA ASP A 398 -13.71 29.99 4.56
C ASP A 398 -12.51 29.30 5.22
N TYR A 399 -12.63 28.00 5.53
CA TYR A 399 -11.50 27.20 6.02
C TYR A 399 -10.29 27.25 5.08
N LEU A 400 -10.50 27.10 3.77
CA LEU A 400 -9.43 27.13 2.78
C LEU A 400 -8.76 28.51 2.70
N ALA A 401 -9.56 29.59 2.75
CA ALA A 401 -9.05 30.95 2.80
C ALA A 401 -8.23 31.20 4.07
N SER A 402 -8.73 30.77 5.22
CA SER A 402 -8.02 30.81 6.51
C SER A 402 -6.71 30.02 6.47
N TYR A 403 -6.69 28.84 5.85
CA TYR A 403 -5.47 28.03 5.68
C TYR A 403 -4.40 28.73 4.83
N MET A 404 -4.83 29.41 3.76
CA MET A 404 -3.93 30.13 2.83
C MET A 404 -3.46 31.49 3.40
N MET A 405 -4.11 32.01 4.44
CA MET A 405 -3.79 33.30 5.03
C MET A 405 -2.60 33.21 5.99
N GLY A 406 -1.70 34.20 5.95
CA GLY A 406 -0.58 34.35 6.91
C GLY A 406 0.40 33.16 6.91
N ASP A 407 1.36 33.14 7.83
CA ASP A 407 2.25 31.97 7.99
C ASP A 407 1.82 31.04 9.14
N ASP A 408 0.96 31.50 10.03
CA ASP A 408 0.47 30.77 11.21
C ASP A 408 -0.96 30.27 11.02
N PHE A 409 -1.30 29.17 11.69
CA PHE A 409 -2.67 28.64 11.73
C PHE A 409 -3.51 29.30 12.82
N ASN A 410 -4.69 29.80 12.43
CA ASN A 410 -5.70 30.26 13.38
C ASN A 410 -6.45 29.08 14.03
N ASP A 411 -7.25 29.36 15.07
CA ASP A 411 -8.02 28.33 15.78
C ASP A 411 -9.01 27.58 14.88
N GLU A 412 -9.54 28.24 13.85
CA GLU A 412 -10.41 27.63 12.85
C GLU A 412 -9.69 26.53 12.06
N VAL A 413 -8.46 26.78 11.61
CA VAL A 413 -7.66 25.78 10.91
C VAL A 413 -7.28 24.64 11.86
N LEU A 414 -6.81 24.99 13.07
CA LEU A 414 -6.38 24.01 14.08
C LEU A 414 -7.51 23.08 14.54
N GLU A 415 -8.78 23.48 14.43
CA GLU A 415 -9.92 22.62 14.73
C GLU A 415 -9.97 21.37 13.83
N TYR A 416 -9.49 21.49 12.58
CA TYR A 416 -9.56 20.42 11.59
C TYR A 416 -8.23 19.67 11.38
N LEU A 417 -7.11 20.19 11.89
CA LEU A 417 -5.78 19.54 11.83
C LEU A 417 -5.65 18.37 12.84
N VAL A 418 -6.49 17.36 12.66
CA VAL A 418 -6.49 16.13 13.45
C VAL A 418 -6.34 14.93 12.52
N ILE A 419 -5.47 13.99 12.89
CA ILE A 419 -5.27 12.74 12.14
C ILE A 419 -5.60 11.57 13.06
N LYS A 420 -6.70 10.87 12.76
CA LYS A 420 -7.01 9.58 13.36
C LYS A 420 -6.22 8.49 12.64
N LEU A 421 -5.44 7.72 13.39
CA LEU A 421 -4.74 6.55 12.87
C LEU A 421 -5.62 5.30 13.01
N THR A 422 -5.73 4.50 11.96
CA THR A 422 -6.43 3.20 11.95
C THR A 422 -5.52 2.17 11.31
N ALA A 423 -5.29 1.04 11.99
CA ALA A 423 -4.42 -0.01 11.47
C ALA A 423 -4.93 -0.51 10.11
N LYS A 424 -4.01 -0.72 9.18
CA LYS A 424 -4.28 -1.30 7.87
C LYS A 424 -4.45 -2.80 8.03
N GLU A 425 -5.61 -3.31 7.64
CA GLU A 425 -5.93 -4.74 7.67
C GLU A 425 -5.25 -5.50 6.51
N LEU A 426 -5.12 -6.82 6.67
CA LEU A 426 -4.63 -7.76 5.64
C LEU A 426 -3.21 -7.48 5.12
N GLU A 427 -2.31 -7.04 6.00
CA GLU A 427 -0.89 -6.83 5.70
C GLU A 427 -0.02 -7.95 6.28
N LEU A 428 1.01 -8.42 5.56
CA LEU A 428 1.98 -9.42 6.06
C LEU A 428 3.01 -8.83 7.05
N LYS A 429 2.68 -7.71 7.70
CA LYS A 429 3.55 -7.05 8.70
C LYS A 429 2.88 -7.14 10.06
N GLU A 430 3.62 -7.71 11.01
CA GLU A 430 3.23 -7.71 12.43
C GLU A 430 3.07 -6.29 12.98
N LYS A 431 4.05 -5.42 12.72
CA LYS A 431 3.97 -4.00 13.11
C LYS A 431 3.06 -3.28 12.13
N GLY A 432 1.89 -2.88 12.62
CA GLY A 432 0.83 -2.32 11.79
C GLY A 432 1.27 -1.05 11.07
N ARG A 433 0.94 -0.95 9.77
CA ARG A 433 0.87 0.35 9.09
C ARG A 433 -0.47 1.00 9.40
N PHE A 434 -0.52 2.33 9.40
CA PHE A 434 -1.73 3.06 9.73
C PHE A 434 -2.23 3.88 8.54
N PHE A 435 -3.53 3.84 8.31
CA PHE A 435 -4.22 4.83 7.51
C PHE A 435 -4.56 6.05 8.38
N GLY A 436 -4.22 7.23 7.89
CA GLY A 436 -4.66 8.51 8.47
C GLY A 436 -6.05 8.89 7.94
N ALA A 437 -6.96 9.25 8.85
CA ALA A 437 -8.26 9.83 8.53
C ALA A 437 -8.39 11.19 9.23
N SER A 438 -8.65 12.23 8.44
CA SER A 438 -8.85 13.60 8.93
C SER A 438 -10.34 13.97 8.93
N PRO A 439 -10.72 15.06 9.62
CA PRO A 439 -11.99 15.75 9.43
C PRO A 439 -12.26 16.08 7.95
N MET A 440 -13.50 16.40 7.62
CA MET A 440 -13.94 16.54 6.22
C MET A 440 -13.22 17.69 5.50
N GLU A 441 -13.04 18.81 6.18
CA GLU A 441 -12.48 20.06 5.70
C GLU A 441 -11.00 19.86 5.32
N GLU A 442 -10.19 19.37 6.25
CA GLU A 442 -8.78 19.01 6.02
C GLU A 442 -8.64 17.91 4.96
N ARG A 443 -9.56 16.95 4.94
CA ARG A 443 -9.59 15.90 3.91
C ARG A 443 -9.79 16.48 2.50
N ILE A 444 -10.72 17.41 2.32
CA ILE A 444 -10.97 18.03 1.02
C ILE A 444 -9.82 18.95 0.63
N ARG A 445 -9.24 19.69 1.58
CA ARG A 445 -8.05 20.51 1.35
C ARG A 445 -6.89 19.69 0.78
N ARG A 446 -6.59 18.51 1.35
CA ARG A 446 -5.60 17.59 0.78
C ARG A 446 -5.95 17.13 -0.63
N GLN A 447 -7.22 16.89 -0.92
CA GLN A 447 -7.66 16.55 -2.29
C GLN A 447 -7.53 17.70 -3.27
N VAL A 448 -7.78 18.95 -2.84
CA VAL A 448 -7.51 20.16 -3.61
C VAL A 448 -6.00 20.28 -3.90
N GLN A 449 -5.17 20.02 -2.90
CA GLN A 449 -3.71 19.98 -3.03
C GLN A 449 -3.24 18.96 -4.06
N GLU A 450 -3.69 17.70 -3.92
CA GLU A 450 -3.38 16.62 -4.85
C GLU A 450 -3.85 16.93 -6.27
N ARG A 451 -5.11 17.37 -6.44
CA ARG A 451 -5.70 17.66 -7.77
C ARG A 451 -4.90 18.71 -8.55
N ASN A 452 -4.51 19.80 -7.90
CA ASN A 452 -3.74 20.87 -8.55
C ASN A 452 -2.33 20.40 -8.93
N VAL A 453 -1.66 19.62 -8.06
CA VAL A 453 -0.33 19.06 -8.36
C VAL A 453 -0.38 18.04 -9.48
N MET A 454 -1.41 17.18 -9.50
CA MET A 454 -1.60 16.20 -10.57
C MET A 454 -1.68 16.87 -11.95
N GLN A 455 -2.34 18.02 -12.08
CA GLN A 455 -2.41 18.74 -13.35
C GLN A 455 -1.04 19.26 -13.83
N LEU A 456 -0.15 19.60 -12.91
CA LEU A 456 1.23 19.99 -13.22
C LEU A 456 2.05 18.75 -13.61
N MET A 457 2.01 17.71 -12.77
CA MET A 457 2.78 16.48 -12.95
C MET A 457 2.43 15.76 -14.25
N ASP A 458 1.14 15.67 -14.59
CA ASP A 458 0.67 15.06 -15.83
C ASP A 458 1.24 15.75 -17.08
N LYS A 459 1.49 17.06 -17.00
CA LYS A 459 1.97 17.85 -18.13
C LYS A 459 3.48 17.92 -18.25
N TYR A 460 4.19 17.93 -17.12
CA TYR A 460 5.61 18.32 -17.08
C TYR A 460 6.52 17.35 -16.33
N VAL A 461 6.00 16.26 -15.77
CA VAL A 461 6.77 15.21 -15.11
C VAL A 461 6.42 13.88 -15.79
N PRO A 462 7.00 13.55 -16.96
CA PRO A 462 6.62 12.36 -17.72
C PRO A 462 7.05 11.03 -17.07
N GLU A 463 7.95 11.05 -16.09
CA GLU A 463 8.52 9.85 -15.46
C GLU A 463 7.55 9.19 -14.45
N GLN A 464 6.63 9.96 -13.87
CA GLN A 464 5.65 9.44 -12.90
C GLN A 464 4.52 8.65 -13.57
N LEU A 465 3.93 7.72 -12.82
CA LEU A 465 2.82 6.86 -13.24
C LEU A 465 1.50 7.14 -12.51
N LEU A 466 1.49 8.05 -11.53
CA LEU A 466 0.36 8.34 -10.66
C LEU A 466 -0.85 8.97 -11.39
N THR A 467 -0.60 9.72 -12.48
CA THR A 467 -1.68 10.32 -13.30
C THR A 467 -1.98 9.52 -14.57
N CYS A 468 -1.22 8.46 -14.84
CA CYS A 468 -1.35 7.69 -16.07
C CYS A 468 -2.59 6.79 -16.03
N GLY A 469 -3.28 6.69 -17.16
CA GLY A 469 -4.23 5.60 -17.37
C GLY A 469 -3.51 4.25 -17.46
N GLU A 470 -4.27 3.16 -17.35
CA GLU A 470 -3.73 1.79 -17.40
C GLU A 470 -2.92 1.54 -18.68
N LEU A 471 -3.45 1.97 -19.84
CA LEU A 471 -2.79 1.81 -21.13
C LEU A 471 -1.45 2.57 -21.21
N ASP A 472 -1.40 3.81 -20.70
CA ASP A 472 -0.18 4.62 -20.68
C ASP A 472 0.86 3.99 -19.76
N GLY A 473 0.43 3.43 -18.62
CA GLY A 473 1.28 2.64 -17.72
C GLY A 473 1.88 1.43 -18.44
N ILE A 474 1.06 0.64 -19.14
CA ILE A 474 1.51 -0.52 -19.92
C ILE A 474 2.49 -0.10 -21.02
N HIS A 475 2.23 0.99 -21.73
CA HIS A 475 3.13 1.51 -22.76
C HIS A 475 4.49 1.91 -22.18
N LYS A 476 4.51 2.62 -21.04
CA LYS A 476 5.76 2.97 -20.36
C LYS A 476 6.54 1.72 -19.92
N LEU A 477 5.88 0.75 -19.26
CA LEU A 477 6.53 -0.51 -18.84
C LEU A 477 7.05 -1.33 -20.03
N THR A 478 6.29 -1.39 -21.12
CA THR A 478 6.72 -2.06 -22.36
C THR A 478 7.92 -1.36 -22.99
N SER A 479 7.96 -0.03 -22.91
CA SER A 479 9.08 0.77 -23.42
C SER A 479 10.35 0.47 -22.63
N PHE A 480 10.26 0.37 -21.30
CA PHE A 480 11.37 -0.07 -20.44
C PHE A 480 11.89 -1.46 -20.83
N LYS A 481 11.00 -2.43 -21.07
CA LYS A 481 11.39 -3.79 -21.50
C LYS A 481 12.13 -3.79 -22.85
N LYS A 482 11.81 -2.86 -23.75
CA LYS A 482 12.41 -2.79 -25.09
C LYS A 482 13.69 -1.94 -25.15
N LEU A 483 14.12 -1.33 -24.04
CA LEU A 483 15.31 -0.47 -24.02
C LEU A 483 16.57 -1.19 -24.51
N ALA A 484 16.78 -2.44 -24.06
CA ALA A 484 17.91 -3.25 -24.48
C ALA A 484 17.87 -3.55 -25.99
N SER A 485 16.71 -3.94 -26.51
CA SER A 485 16.54 -4.20 -27.95
C SER A 485 16.68 -2.95 -28.83
N THR A 486 16.40 -1.78 -28.29
CA THR A 486 16.45 -0.50 -29.02
C THR A 486 17.87 0.09 -29.03
N ASN A 487 18.68 -0.25 -28.04
CA ASN A 487 20.06 0.24 -27.89
C ASN A 487 21.04 -0.94 -27.94
N SER A 488 21.20 -1.54 -29.12
CA SER A 488 22.06 -2.72 -29.31
C SER A 488 23.52 -2.51 -28.91
N ASP A 489 23.99 -1.26 -28.98
CA ASP A 489 25.38 -0.89 -28.73
C ASP A 489 25.64 -0.50 -27.27
N ALA A 490 24.62 -0.61 -26.40
CA ALA A 490 24.70 -0.21 -25.00
C ALA A 490 24.20 -1.30 -24.07
N THR A 491 24.83 -1.42 -22.91
CA THR A 491 24.32 -2.25 -21.81
C THR A 491 23.27 -1.46 -21.03
N VAL A 492 22.06 -1.98 -20.98
CA VAL A 492 20.98 -1.40 -20.17
C VAL A 492 21.03 -1.99 -18.76
N VAL A 493 21.16 -1.14 -17.76
CA VAL A 493 21.13 -1.54 -16.34
C VAL A 493 19.83 -1.04 -15.72
N HIS A 494 19.04 -1.95 -15.17
CA HIS A 494 17.83 -1.64 -14.43
C HIS A 494 18.15 -1.58 -12.93
N VAL A 495 17.93 -0.43 -12.31
CA VAL A 495 18.08 -0.25 -10.87
C VAL A 495 16.71 -0.10 -10.24
N SER A 496 16.36 -1.03 -9.35
CA SER A 496 15.16 -0.94 -8.51
C SER A 496 15.58 -0.56 -7.10
N ALA A 497 15.05 0.55 -6.59
CA ALA A 497 15.33 1.03 -5.25
C ALA A 497 14.02 1.19 -4.47
N ASP A 498 13.93 0.51 -3.32
CA ASP A 498 12.86 0.73 -2.34
C ASP A 498 13.39 1.54 -1.16
N PHE A 499 12.80 2.70 -0.91
CA PHE A 499 13.21 3.57 0.18
C PHE A 499 12.45 3.20 1.45
N SER A 500 13.19 2.68 2.44
CA SER A 500 12.62 2.38 3.75
C SER A 500 11.97 3.61 4.36
N SER A 501 10.69 3.47 4.71
CA SER A 501 9.91 4.53 5.38
C SER A 501 9.89 5.86 4.62
N TRP A 502 9.93 5.83 3.27
CA TRP A 502 9.94 6.99 2.38
C TRP A 502 9.10 8.17 2.90
N ASN A 503 7.81 7.94 3.15
CA ASN A 503 6.88 8.99 3.58
C ASN A 503 7.23 9.61 4.94
N HIS A 504 7.81 8.84 5.87
CA HIS A 504 8.11 9.31 7.23
C HIS A 504 9.43 10.07 7.32
N ASN A 505 10.27 10.02 6.29
CA ASN A 505 11.57 10.70 6.26
C ASN A 505 11.50 12.11 5.67
N PHE A 506 10.34 12.53 5.14
CA PHE A 506 10.16 13.90 4.69
C PHE A 506 10.11 14.87 5.87
N ARG A 507 10.67 16.07 5.67
CA ARG A 507 10.75 17.14 6.67
C ARG A 507 10.33 18.46 6.01
N ARG A 508 10.12 19.49 6.83
CA ARG A 508 9.70 20.81 6.36
C ARG A 508 10.68 21.39 5.34
N GLU A 509 11.97 21.24 5.60
CA GLU A 509 13.06 21.73 4.76
C GLU A 509 13.10 21.02 3.40
N THR A 510 12.70 19.74 3.32
CA THR A 510 12.67 19.00 2.05
C THR A 510 11.39 19.23 1.27
N VAL A 511 10.25 19.37 1.96
CA VAL A 511 8.92 19.45 1.34
C VAL A 511 8.41 20.88 1.23
N ASP A 512 8.18 21.55 2.36
CA ASP A 512 7.46 22.82 2.40
C ASP A 512 8.26 23.94 1.73
N GLU A 513 9.57 24.01 1.96
CA GLU A 513 10.42 25.02 1.33
C GLU A 513 10.46 24.84 -0.19
N THR A 514 10.73 23.63 -0.65
CA THR A 514 10.77 23.25 -2.06
C THR A 514 9.43 23.48 -2.76
N ALA A 515 8.34 23.00 -2.14
CA ALA A 515 7.00 23.12 -2.69
C ALA A 515 6.50 24.57 -2.67
N GLY A 516 6.90 25.37 -1.68
CA GLY A 516 6.63 26.80 -1.63
C GLY A 516 7.32 27.57 -2.76
N VAL A 517 8.59 27.28 -3.02
CA VAL A 517 9.34 27.94 -4.10
C VAL A 517 8.74 27.61 -5.46
N VAL A 518 8.35 26.34 -5.68
CA VAL A 518 7.88 25.90 -6.99
C VAL A 518 6.37 25.97 -7.14
N LEU A 519 5.61 25.23 -6.33
CA LEU A 519 4.17 25.08 -6.51
C LEU A 519 3.41 26.35 -6.13
N ASP A 520 3.69 26.94 -4.96
CA ASP A 520 2.99 28.18 -4.57
C ASP A 520 3.25 29.30 -5.57
N SER A 521 4.50 29.49 -5.99
CA SER A 521 4.87 30.48 -7.02
C SER A 521 4.21 30.19 -8.37
N TRP A 522 4.15 28.93 -8.78
CA TRP A 522 3.53 28.50 -10.05
C TRP A 522 2.06 28.89 -10.13
N PHE A 523 1.34 28.82 -9.01
CA PHE A 523 -0.05 29.18 -8.89
C PHE A 523 -0.30 30.65 -8.48
N GLY A 524 0.76 31.47 -8.40
CA GLY A 524 0.65 32.91 -8.14
C GLY A 524 0.69 33.30 -6.66
N GLY A 525 1.43 32.56 -5.84
CA GLY A 525 1.69 32.90 -4.43
C GLY A 525 0.59 32.42 -3.48
N THR A 526 0.09 31.20 -3.67
CA THR A 526 -1.05 30.65 -2.92
C THR A 526 -0.80 30.43 -1.43
N ASN A 527 0.46 30.33 -1.00
CA ASN A 527 0.84 30.03 0.39
C ASN A 527 0.13 28.80 0.97
N PHE A 528 0.03 27.77 0.12
CA PHE A 528 -0.78 26.58 0.35
C PHE A 528 0.08 25.34 0.48
N TYR A 529 1.10 25.20 -0.37
CA TYR A 529 1.96 24.01 -0.39
C TYR A 529 3.05 24.05 0.67
N ARG A 530 3.54 25.24 1.04
CA ARG A 530 4.58 25.45 2.06
C ARG A 530 4.17 25.24 3.52
N LYS A 531 2.98 24.67 3.74
CA LYS A 531 2.40 24.47 5.08
C LYS A 531 1.97 23.02 5.32
N THR A 532 2.52 22.08 4.55
CA THR A 532 2.12 20.67 4.63
C THR A 532 2.70 20.01 5.88
N MET A 533 3.90 20.43 6.30
CA MET A 533 4.63 19.90 7.45
C MET A 533 4.72 20.91 8.62
N LEU A 534 4.00 22.03 8.56
CA LEU A 534 4.01 23.12 9.55
C LEU A 534 3.35 22.70 10.87
#